data_AF-A0AAD4RCP9-F1
#
_entry.id   AF-A0AAD4RCP9-F1
#
_cell.length_a   1.000
_cell.length_b   1.000
_cell.length_c   1.000
_cell.angle_alpha   90.00
_cell.angle_beta   90.00
_cell.angle_gamma   90.00
#
_symmetry.space_group_name_H-M   'P 1'
#
loop_
_entity.id
_entity.type
_entity.pdbx_description
1 polymer ?
#
loop_
_entity_poly.entity_id
_entity_poly.type
_entity_poly.pdbx_seq_one_letter_code
_entity_poly.pdbx_strand_id
1 'polypeptide(L)'
;MGEVRFNSSYLTSDRGIAKLVQIILGLVVCAIMCANWYGGSSCFGEGRLGYASGLNFVIVVINIILFLLNLFNIRLYRIEQFYNVVSSILFLIAIILLVWYMIASSAWGAWMIVAAICILIIFALFQYDFKANRTFADDHIPI
;
A
#
# COMPACT_ATOMS: atom_id res chain seq x y z
N MET A 1 31.59 -6.69 -8.31
CA MET A 1 30.24 -7.24 -8.14
C MET A 1 29.99 -7.28 -6.64
N GLY A 2 29.17 -6.36 -6.12
CA GLY A 2 28.95 -6.24 -4.68
C GLY A 2 28.25 -7.49 -4.16
N GLU A 3 28.80 -8.12 -3.11
CA GLU A 3 28.18 -9.28 -2.48
C GLU A 3 26.80 -8.90 -1.95
N VAL A 4 25.76 -9.40 -2.61
CA VAL A 4 24.38 -9.21 -2.19
C VAL A 4 24.16 -10.12 -0.98
N ARG A 5 24.26 -9.56 0.23
CA ARG A 5 24.08 -10.30 1.49
C ARG A 5 22.59 -10.38 1.84
N PHE A 6 22.07 -11.61 1.85
CA PHE A 6 20.70 -11.89 2.28
C PHE A 6 20.55 -11.63 3.78
N ASN A 7 19.68 -10.69 4.16
CA ASN A 7 19.45 -10.32 5.55
C ASN A 7 18.15 -10.92 6.06
N SER A 8 18.19 -12.16 6.57
CA SER A 8 17.02 -12.84 7.13
C SER A 8 16.43 -12.12 8.34
N SER A 9 17.24 -11.34 9.09
CA SER A 9 16.77 -10.53 10.22
C SER A 9 15.81 -9.41 9.82
N TYR A 10 15.77 -9.04 8.54
CA TYR A 10 14.80 -8.06 8.04
C TYR A 10 13.36 -8.62 8.07
N LEU A 11 13.17 -9.94 7.88
CA LEU A 11 11.86 -10.59 7.92
C LEU A 11 11.23 -10.54 9.32
N THR A 12 12.06 -10.55 10.36
CA THR A 12 11.64 -10.53 11.76
C THR A 12 11.63 -9.12 12.35
N SER A 13 12.04 -8.11 11.59
CA SER A 13 12.02 -6.72 12.03
C SER A 13 10.62 -6.14 11.87
N ASP A 14 10.17 -5.30 12.82
CA ASP A 14 8.88 -4.60 12.78
C ASP A 14 8.59 -3.93 11.42
N ARG A 15 9.65 -3.43 10.78
CA ARG A 15 9.59 -2.78 9.46
C ARG A 15 9.34 -3.76 8.31
N GLY A 16 9.97 -4.94 8.34
CA GLY A 16 9.74 -5.98 7.36
C GLY A 16 8.33 -6.56 7.48
N ILE A 17 7.86 -6.75 8.71
CA ILE A 17 6.49 -7.21 9.01
C ILE A 17 5.46 -6.18 8.50
N ALA A 18 5.66 -4.89 8.78
CA ALA A 18 4.74 -3.84 8.31
C ALA A 18 4.60 -3.82 6.78
N LYS A 19 5.71 -3.91 6.04
CA LYS A 19 5.67 -3.99 4.56
C LYS A 19 5.03 -5.28 4.07
N LEU A 20 5.29 -6.41 4.72
CA LEU A 20 4.69 -7.69 4.37
C LEU A 20 3.17 -7.67 4.56
N VAL A 21 2.69 -7.09 5.67
CA VAL A 21 1.25 -6.89 5.93
C VAL A 21 0.62 -5.97 4.89
N GLN A 22 1.30 -4.88 4.49
CA GLN A 22 0.83 -4.00 3.42
C GLN A 22 0.69 -4.73 2.08
N ILE A 23 1.64 -5.61 1.73
CA ILE A 23 1.57 -6.41 0.49
C ILE A 23 0.38 -7.38 0.55
N ILE A 24 0.22 -8.12 1.64
CA ILE A 24 -0.88 -9.10 1.79
C ILE A 24 -2.24 -8.39 1.71
N LEU A 25 -2.43 -7.30 2.46
CA LEU A 25 -3.68 -6.54 2.43
C LEU A 25 -3.94 -5.92 1.06
N GLY A 26 -2.90 -5.39 0.40
CA GLY A 26 -3.02 -4.86 -0.95
C GLY A 26 -3.47 -5.92 -1.96
N LEU A 27 -2.94 -7.14 -1.88
CA LEU A 27 -3.37 -8.27 -2.71
C LEU A 27 -4.82 -8.67 -2.43
N VAL A 28 -5.23 -8.70 -1.16
CA VAL A 28 -6.62 -8.99 -0.76
C VAL A 28 -7.58 -7.95 -1.33
N VAL A 29 -7.23 -6.66 -1.25
CA VAL A 29 -8.05 -5.58 -1.82
C VAL A 29 -8.15 -5.70 -3.33
N CYS A 30 -7.04 -5.95 -4.04
CA CYS A 30 -7.06 -6.21 -5.48
C CYS A 30 -7.98 -7.38 -5.82
N ALA A 31 -7.91 -8.49 -5.05
CA ALA A 31 -8.78 -9.64 -5.27
C ALA A 31 -10.26 -9.30 -5.05
N ILE A 32 -10.61 -8.57 -3.99
CA ILE A 32 -12.00 -8.18 -3.70
C ILE A 32 -12.55 -7.26 -4.79
N MET A 33 -11.77 -6.26 -5.21
CA MET A 33 -12.19 -5.32 -6.25
C MET A 33 -12.32 -5.99 -7.61
N CYS A 34 -11.43 -6.95 -7.94
CA CYS A 34 -11.46 -7.68 -9.22
C CYS A 34 -12.51 -8.81 -9.24
N ALA A 35 -12.76 -9.48 -8.12
CA ALA A 35 -13.67 -10.63 -8.04
C ALA A 35 -15.15 -10.21 -7.96
N ASN A 36 -15.46 -9.09 -7.31
CA ASN A 36 -16.83 -8.59 -7.21
C ASN A 36 -17.20 -7.73 -8.43
N TRP A 37 -17.30 -8.39 -9.58
CA TRP A 37 -17.69 -7.84 -10.86
C TRP A 37 -19.13 -7.27 -10.80
N TYR A 38 -19.28 -6.04 -10.31
CA TYR A 38 -20.57 -5.35 -10.25
C TYR A 38 -21.05 -5.03 -11.67
N GLY A 39 -22.10 -5.71 -12.12
CA GLY A 39 -22.84 -5.36 -13.35
C GLY A 39 -22.12 -5.58 -14.68
N GLY A 40 -21.06 -6.39 -14.74
CA GLY A 40 -20.32 -6.64 -15.99
C GLY A 40 -19.26 -5.59 -16.34
N SER A 41 -19.04 -4.58 -15.49
CA SER A 41 -17.95 -3.61 -15.60
C SER A 41 -16.65 -4.16 -15.03
N SER A 42 -15.57 -4.20 -15.84
CA SER A 42 -14.24 -4.62 -15.40
C SER A 42 -13.77 -3.84 -14.17
N CYS A 43 -12.82 -4.36 -13.41
CA CYS A 43 -12.19 -3.65 -12.28
C CYS A 43 -11.55 -2.29 -12.67
N PHE A 44 -11.35 -2.08 -13.98
CA PHE A 44 -10.86 -0.86 -14.62
C PHE A 44 -11.93 -0.13 -15.46
N GLY A 45 -13.16 -0.64 -15.48
CA GLY A 45 -14.24 -0.20 -16.38
C GLY A 45 -14.87 1.13 -15.98
N GLU A 46 -14.89 1.47 -14.69
CA GLU A 46 -15.33 2.77 -14.19
C GLU A 46 -14.13 3.56 -13.68
N GLY A 47 -13.88 4.76 -14.24
CA GLY A 47 -12.67 5.53 -13.96
C GLY A 47 -12.40 5.82 -12.48
N ARG A 48 -13.45 5.87 -11.64
CA ARG A 48 -13.33 6.10 -10.18
C ARG A 48 -12.84 4.85 -9.44
N LEU A 49 -13.43 3.69 -9.73
CA LEU A 49 -13.01 2.40 -9.17
C LEU A 49 -11.67 1.93 -9.76
N GLY A 50 -11.47 2.18 -11.06
CA GLY A 50 -10.24 1.87 -11.77
C GLY A 50 -9.04 2.65 -11.24
N TYR A 51 -9.23 3.90 -10.79
CA TYR A 51 -8.18 4.64 -10.11
C TYR A 51 -7.77 3.96 -8.79
N ALA A 52 -8.73 3.63 -7.92
CA ALA A 52 -8.43 2.99 -6.63
C ALA A 52 -7.80 1.59 -6.80
N SER A 53 -8.34 0.77 -7.72
CA SER A 53 -7.81 -0.57 -8.00
C SER A 53 -6.43 -0.52 -8.66
N GLY A 54 -6.25 0.34 -9.67
CA GLY A 54 -4.98 0.53 -10.36
C GLY A 54 -3.89 1.10 -9.45
N LEU A 55 -4.24 2.09 -8.62
CA LEU A 55 -3.34 2.64 -7.61
C LEU A 55 -2.86 1.54 -6.65
N ASN A 56 -3.81 0.78 -6.08
CA ASN A 56 -3.48 -0.28 -5.14
C ASN A 56 -2.57 -1.34 -5.78
N PHE A 57 -2.81 -1.71 -7.03
CA PHE A 57 -1.95 -2.65 -7.76
C PHE A 57 -0.52 -2.12 -7.94
N VAL A 58 -0.36 -0.88 -8.43
CA VAL A 58 0.96 -0.25 -8.60
C VAL A 58 1.71 -0.16 -7.27
N ILE A 59 0.99 0.19 -6.20
CA ILE A 59 1.56 0.28 -4.85
C ILE A 59 2.06 -1.07 -4.36
N VAL A 60 1.29 -2.15 -4.54
CA VAL A 60 1.71 -3.51 -4.16
C VAL A 60 3.00 -3.89 -4.89
N VAL A 61 3.09 -3.61 -6.19
CA VAL A 61 4.31 -3.88 -6.98
C VAL A 61 5.51 -3.11 -6.42
N ILE A 62 5.35 -1.81 -6.12
CA ILE A 62 6.44 -1.02 -5.54
C ILE A 62 6.83 -1.53 -4.15
N ASN A 63 5.86 -1.90 -3.32
CA ASN A 63 6.12 -2.45 -1.99
C ASN A 63 6.89 -3.78 -2.05
N ILE A 64 6.59 -4.65 -3.02
CA ILE A 64 7.35 -5.88 -3.27
C ILE A 64 8.79 -5.55 -3.65
N ILE A 65 9.01 -4.58 -4.55
CA ILE A 65 10.35 -4.16 -4.96
C ILE A 65 11.15 -3.61 -3.76
N LEU A 66 10.55 -2.71 -2.97
CA LEU A 66 11.20 -2.15 -1.78
C LEU A 66 11.49 -3.21 -0.72
N PHE A 67 10.60 -4.19 -0.55
CA PHE A 67 10.82 -5.33 0.32
C PHE A 67 12.02 -6.17 -0.12
N LEU A 68 12.13 -6.48 -1.41
CA LEU A 68 13.28 -7.21 -1.97
C LEU A 68 14.58 -6.41 -1.82
N LEU A 69 14.57 -5.10 -2.09
CA LEU A 69 15.75 -4.25 -1.92
C LEU A 69 16.24 -4.23 -0.46
N ASN A 70 15.33 -4.11 0.50
CA ASN A 70 15.69 -4.17 1.92
C ASN A 70 16.14 -5.56 2.37
N LEU A 71 15.59 -6.64 1.79
CA LEU A 71 16.01 -8.02 2.05
C LEU A 71 17.45 -8.27 1.60
N PHE A 72 17.87 -7.61 0.52
CA PHE A 72 19.25 -7.60 0.01
C PHE A 72 20.15 -6.55 0.67
N ASN A 73 19.71 -5.97 1.79
CA ASN A 73 20.45 -5.00 2.59
C ASN A 73 20.78 -3.67 1.86
N ILE A 74 20.05 -3.34 0.79
CA ILE A 74 20.17 -2.07 0.06
C ILE A 74 19.13 -1.10 0.64
N ARG A 75 19.57 -0.30 1.62
CA ARG A 75 18.68 0.55 2.43
C ARG A 75 18.61 1.98 1.88
N LEU A 76 17.47 2.33 1.26
CA LEU A 76 17.26 3.63 0.60
C LEU A 76 16.24 4.50 1.35
N TYR A 77 16.59 4.91 2.58
CA TYR A 77 15.65 5.58 3.49
C TYR A 77 14.98 6.85 2.92
N ARG A 78 15.72 7.72 2.21
CA ARG A 78 15.15 8.95 1.62
C ARG A 78 14.12 8.65 0.54
N ILE A 79 14.35 7.62 -0.28
CA ILE A 79 13.44 7.22 -1.36
C ILE A 79 12.18 6.59 -0.75
N GLU A 80 12.33 5.75 0.27
CA GLU A 80 11.20 5.19 1.01
C GLU A 80 10.34 6.25 1.69
N GLN A 81 10.95 7.27 2.30
CA GLN A 81 10.23 8.39 2.92
C GLN A 81 9.41 9.17 1.88
N PHE A 82 10.02 9.51 0.74
CA PHE A 82 9.31 10.20 -0.34
C PHE A 82 8.17 9.34 -0.89
N TYR A 83 8.43 8.05 -1.12
CA TYR A 83 7.43 7.09 -1.56
C TYR A 83 6.23 7.01 -0.60
N ASN A 84 6.48 6.94 0.71
CA ASN A 84 5.40 6.87 1.70
C ASN A 84 4.53 8.14 1.71
N VAL A 85 5.15 9.32 1.59
CA VAL A 85 4.41 10.60 1.52
C VAL A 85 3.54 10.65 0.27
N VAL A 86 4.12 10.34 -0.90
CA VAL A 86 3.39 10.34 -2.17
C VAL A 86 2.26 9.31 -2.15
N SER A 87 2.53 8.09 -1.68
CA SER A 87 1.54 7.01 -1.57
C SER A 87 0.40 7.39 -0.63
N SER A 88 0.70 8.01 0.51
CA SER A 88 -0.32 8.50 1.44
C SER A 88 -1.27 9.49 0.77
N ILE A 89 -0.74 10.47 0.03
CA ILE A 89 -1.57 11.47 -0.66
C ILE A 89 -2.47 10.79 -1.71
N LEU A 90 -1.91 9.87 -2.48
CA LEU A 90 -2.63 9.14 -3.51
C LEU A 90 -3.75 8.24 -2.93
N PHE A 91 -3.49 7.55 -1.81
CA PHE A 91 -4.52 6.77 -1.12
C PHE A 91 -5.63 7.65 -0.54
N LEU A 92 -5.31 8.85 -0.07
CA LEU A 92 -6.33 9.81 0.39
C LEU A 92 -7.28 10.18 -0.75
N ILE A 93 -6.74 10.45 -1.95
CA ILE A 93 -7.55 10.70 -3.15
C ILE A 93 -8.39 9.47 -3.50
N ALA A 94 -7.81 8.26 -3.42
CA ALA A 94 -8.53 7.01 -3.68
C ALA A 94 -9.71 6.80 -2.71
N ILE A 95 -9.54 7.10 -1.42
CA ILE A 95 -10.61 7.02 -0.40
C ILE A 95 -11.76 7.96 -0.77
N ILE A 96 -11.46 9.22 -1.11
CA ILE A 96 -12.49 10.21 -1.48
C ILE A 96 -13.27 9.73 -2.72
N LEU A 97 -12.58 9.23 -3.74
CA LEU A 97 -13.20 8.74 -4.97
C LEU A 97 -14.06 7.49 -4.74
N LEU A 98 -13.63 6.59 -3.85
CA LEU A 98 -14.36 5.38 -3.51
C LEU A 98 -15.62 5.70 -2.69
N VAL A 99 -15.53 6.60 -1.70
CA VAL A 99 -16.69 7.09 -0.94
C VAL A 99 -17.68 7.80 -1.87
N TRP A 100 -17.19 8.65 -2.77
CA TRP A 100 -18.03 9.29 -3.78
C TRP A 100 -18.74 8.25 -4.65
N TYR A 101 -18.02 7.22 -5.10
CA TYR A 101 -18.59 6.15 -5.89
C TYR A 101 -19.72 5.43 -5.13
N MET A 102 -19.51 5.06 -3.86
CA MET A 102 -20.53 4.40 -3.04
C MET A 102 -21.81 5.22 -2.90
N ILE A 103 -21.69 6.54 -2.73
CA ILE A 103 -22.85 7.44 -2.65
C ILE A 103 -23.56 7.54 -4.01
N ALA A 104 -22.81 7.79 -5.08
CA ALA A 104 -23.37 8.06 -6.40
C ALA A 104 -24.02 6.82 -7.06
N SER A 105 -23.46 5.64 -6.83
CA SER A 105 -23.97 4.38 -7.38
C SER A 105 -24.93 3.65 -6.44
N SER A 106 -25.17 4.18 -5.22
CA SER A 106 -25.88 3.47 -4.15
C SER A 106 -25.36 2.04 -3.91
N ALA A 107 -24.07 1.81 -4.18
CA ALA A 107 -23.42 0.51 -4.10
C ALA A 107 -23.00 0.17 -2.67
N TRP A 108 -24.00 0.01 -1.80
CA TRP A 108 -23.84 -0.40 -0.39
C TRP A 108 -23.67 -1.91 -0.22
N GLY A 109 -23.05 -2.58 -1.20
CA GLY A 109 -22.76 -4.01 -1.09
C GLY A 109 -21.74 -4.26 0.04
N ALA A 110 -21.92 -5.34 0.79
CA ALA A 110 -21.00 -5.74 1.87
C ALA A 110 -19.53 -5.74 1.42
N TRP A 111 -19.27 -6.17 0.18
CA TRP A 111 -17.92 -6.21 -0.39
C TRP A 111 -17.30 -4.83 -0.66
N MET A 112 -18.10 -3.83 -1.06
CA MET A 112 -17.63 -2.45 -1.22
C MET A 112 -17.25 -1.83 0.13
N ILE A 113 -18.06 -2.11 1.17
CA ILE A 113 -17.78 -1.66 2.54
C ILE A 113 -16.47 -2.29 3.03
N VAL A 114 -16.29 -3.60 2.84
CA VAL A 114 -15.05 -4.30 3.21
C VAL A 114 -13.85 -3.72 2.44
N ALA A 115 -13.97 -3.49 1.14
CA ALA A 115 -12.89 -2.90 0.34
C ALA A 115 -12.51 -1.48 0.82
N ALA A 116 -13.51 -0.63 1.14
CA ALA A 116 -13.28 0.70 1.67
C ALA A 116 -12.55 0.66 3.03
N ILE A 117 -12.98 -0.24 3.93
CA ILE A 117 -12.32 -0.44 5.23
C ILE A 117 -10.89 -0.93 5.05
N CYS A 118 -10.65 -1.90 4.17
CA CYS A 118 -9.31 -2.40 3.90
C CYS A 118 -8.39 -1.31 3.34
N ILE A 119 -8.89 -0.44 2.45
CA ILE A 119 -8.12 0.70 1.94
C ILE A 119 -7.80 1.71 3.06
N LEU A 120 -8.72 1.95 4.00
CA LEU A 120 -8.44 2.78 5.19
C LEU A 120 -7.35 2.16 6.08
N ILE A 121 -7.37 0.83 6.26
CA ILE A 121 -6.33 0.11 7.01
C ILE A 121 -4.98 0.23 6.29
N ILE A 122 -4.95 0.09 4.96
CA ILE A 122 -3.72 0.26 4.16
C ILE A 122 -3.19 1.69 4.31
N PHE A 123 -4.05 2.70 4.26
CA PHE A 123 -3.66 4.10 4.49
C PHE A 123 -3.06 4.29 5.90
N ALA A 124 -3.69 3.73 6.94
CA ALA A 124 -3.15 3.79 8.31
C ALA A 124 -1.78 3.09 8.43
N LEU A 125 -1.59 1.97 7.73
CA LEU A 125 -0.31 1.29 7.65
C LEU A 125 0.76 2.13 6.95
N PHE A 126 0.41 2.92 5.92
CA PHE A 126 1.36 3.85 5.30
C PHE A 126 1.80 4.96 6.27
N GLN A 127 0.88 5.46 7.10
CA GLN A 127 1.23 6.42 8.15
C GLN A 127 2.15 5.79 9.20
N TYR A 128 1.88 4.54 9.58
CA TYR A 128 2.73 3.80 10.50
C TYR A 128 4.14 3.58 9.93
N ASP A 129 4.26 3.13 8.68
CA ASP A 129 5.56 2.96 8.01
C ASP A 129 6.29 4.30 7.87
N PHE A 130 5.60 5.39 7.55
CA PHE A 130 6.19 6.72 7.54
C PHE A 130 6.75 7.14 8.91
N LYS A 131 5.98 6.90 9.99
CA LYS A 131 6.43 7.20 11.36
C LYS A 131 7.65 6.36 11.73
N ALA A 132 7.61 5.05 11.48
CA ALA A 132 8.74 4.17 11.71
C ALA A 132 9.98 4.65 10.94
N ASN A 133 9.82 5.03 9.66
CA ASN A 133 10.91 5.53 8.82
C ASN A 133 11.52 6.84 9.31
N ARG A 134 10.77 7.69 10.03
CA ARG A 134 11.34 8.90 10.68
C ARG A 134 12.12 8.55 11.93
N THR A 135 11.57 7.72 12.82
CA THR A 135 12.24 7.35 14.07
C THR A 135 13.62 6.74 13.84
N PHE A 136 13.78 5.88 12.82
CA PHE A 136 15.09 5.32 12.47
C PHE A 136 16.03 6.28 11.74
N ALA A 137 15.50 7.32 11.08
CA ALA A 137 16.33 8.34 10.46
C ALA A 137 16.94 9.27 11.51
N ASP A 138 16.19 9.57 12.58
CA ASP A 138 16.64 10.42 13.68
C ASP A 138 17.69 9.71 14.58
N ASP A 139 17.60 8.37 14.73
CA ASP A 139 18.57 7.54 15.47
C ASP A 139 19.95 7.39 14.79
N HIS A 140 20.11 7.91 13.57
CA HIS A 140 21.38 7.90 12.82
C HIS A 140 21.95 9.30 12.59
N ILE A 141 21.39 10.31 13.27
CA ILE A 141 22.00 11.64 13.35
C ILE A 141 22.81 11.67 14.66
N PRO A 142 24.14 11.46 14.63
CA PRO A 142 24.95 11.86 15.76
C PRO A 142 24.89 13.38 15.82
N ILE A 143 24.20 13.92 16.83
CA ILE A 143 24.56 15.24 17.37
C ILE A 143 25.92 15.14 18.04
#